data_AF-A0A7V6L8E6-F1
#
_entry.id   AF-A0A7V6L8E6-F1
#
_cell.length_a   1.000
_cell.length_b   1.000
_cell.length_c   1.000
_cell.angle_alpha   90.00
_cell.angle_beta   90.00
_cell.angle_gamma   90.00
#
_symmetry.space_group_name_H-M   'P 1'
#
loop_
_entity.id
_entity.type
_entity.pdbx_description
1 polymer ?
#
loop_
_entity_poly.entity_id
_entity_poly.type
_entity_poly.pdbx_seq_one_letter_code
_entity_poly.pdbx_strand_id
1 'polypeptide(L)'
;MEINTLSQLDEAIAKRQKSVSFNFQSLSREENLSWEQKFNFLFDECGCASGRKFILYSSPLLIIVLIILKNTTDLSRTMILGLFVASVFLAGAAGKVIGLIQRKNKLQRLMDEFRTNLNNK
;
A
#
# COMPACT_ATOMS: atom_id res chain seq x y z
N MET A 1 -4.01 19.51 4.96
CA MET A 1 -3.09 20.48 4.32
C MET A 1 -3.77 21.01 3.07
N GLU A 2 -3.83 22.32 2.87
CA GLU A 2 -4.40 22.89 1.63
C GLU A 2 -3.36 22.83 0.50
N ILE A 3 -3.81 22.40 -0.68
CA ILE A 3 -3.00 22.20 -1.88
C ILE A 3 -3.50 23.14 -2.97
N ASN A 4 -2.68 24.12 -3.29
CA ASN A 4 -2.94 25.13 -4.32
C ASN A 4 -2.00 24.96 -5.54
N THR A 5 -0.90 24.22 -5.38
CA THR A 5 0.10 24.00 -6.42
C THR A 5 0.55 22.54 -6.49
N LEU A 6 1.05 22.12 -7.66
CA LEU A 6 1.60 20.78 -7.86
C LEU A 6 2.78 20.47 -6.91
N SER A 7 3.61 21.48 -6.61
CA SER A 7 4.73 21.33 -5.67
C SER A 7 4.26 20.97 -4.25
N GLN A 8 3.17 21.59 -3.77
CA GLN A 8 2.59 21.27 -2.47
C GLN A 8 2.01 19.85 -2.45
N LEU A 9 1.46 19.39 -3.58
CA LEU A 9 0.95 18.03 -3.70
C LEU A 9 2.08 17.00 -3.66
N ASP A 10 3.17 17.24 -4.40
CA ASP A 10 4.38 16.40 -4.35
C ASP A 10 4.95 16.31 -2.93
N GLU A 11 4.97 17.43 -2.21
CA GLU A 11 5.42 17.47 -0.82
C GLU A 11 4.48 16.71 0.12
N ALA A 12 3.16 16.85 -0.05
CA ALA A 12 2.17 16.13 0.74
C ALA A 12 2.26 14.61 0.53
N ILE A 13 2.54 14.18 -0.70
CA ILE A 13 2.83 12.78 -1.04
C ILE A 13 4.10 12.30 -0.34
N ALA A 14 5.19 13.06 -0.46
CA ALA A 14 6.48 12.69 0.12
C ALA A 14 6.41 12.59 1.65
N LYS A 15 5.70 13.52 2.30
CA LYS A 15 5.52 13.57 3.75
C LYS A 15 4.41 12.64 4.28
N ARG A 16 3.66 11.97 3.39
CA ARG A 16 2.50 11.12 3.75
C ARG A 16 1.52 11.85 4.66
N GLN A 17 1.05 13.01 4.22
CA GLN A 17 0.02 13.75 4.95
C GLN A 17 -1.21 12.86 5.20
N LYS A 18 -1.85 13.03 6.36
CA LYS A 18 -3.09 12.29 6.68
C LYS A 18 -4.24 12.69 5.78
N SER A 19 -4.33 13.98 5.47
CA SER A 19 -5.35 14.51 4.57
C SER A 19 -4.89 15.80 3.89
N VAL A 20 -5.43 16.00 2.69
CA VAL A 20 -5.22 17.15 1.84
C VAL A 20 -6.57 17.74 1.45
N SER A 21 -6.61 19.04 1.18
CA SER A 21 -7.76 19.70 0.55
C SER A 21 -7.30 20.47 -0.67
N PHE A 22 -8.06 20.37 -1.76
CA PHE A 22 -7.65 20.90 -3.07
C PHE A 22 -8.34 22.23 -3.34
N ASN A 23 -7.56 23.22 -3.74
CA ASN A 23 -8.06 24.54 -4.10
C ASN A 23 -7.27 25.09 -5.30
N PHE A 24 -7.36 24.37 -6.43
CA PHE A 24 -6.80 24.82 -7.70
C PHE A 24 -7.79 25.75 -8.42
N GLN A 25 -7.35 26.96 -8.72
CA GLN A 25 -8.17 27.97 -9.43
C GLN A 25 -8.55 27.54 -10.86
N SER A 26 -7.76 26.65 -11.48
CA SER A 26 -8.02 26.10 -12.81
C SER A 26 -9.08 24.98 -12.82
N LEU A 27 -9.55 24.53 -11.65
CA LEU A 27 -10.51 23.44 -11.51
C LEU A 27 -11.82 23.96 -10.94
N SER A 28 -12.93 23.33 -11.36
CA SER A 28 -14.22 23.58 -10.72
C SER A 28 -14.21 23.06 -9.27
N ARG A 29 -15.17 23.52 -8.47
CA ARG A 29 -15.33 23.02 -7.09
C ARG A 29 -15.56 21.52 -7.03
N GLU A 30 -16.31 20.99 -7.99
CA GLU A 30 -16.62 19.56 -8.11
C GLU A 30 -15.38 18.74 -8.47
N GLU A 31 -14.53 19.27 -9.36
CA GLU A 31 -13.27 18.62 -9.73
C GLU A 31 -12.26 18.63 -8.57
N ASN A 32 -12.13 19.76 -7.87
CA ASN A 32 -11.30 19.85 -6.66
C ASN A 32 -11.75 18.80 -5.62
N LEU A 33 -13.05 18.69 -5.35
CA LEU A 33 -13.61 17.69 -4.44
C LEU A 33 -13.35 16.25 -4.91
N SER A 34 -13.53 15.97 -6.21
CA SER A 34 -13.28 14.64 -6.77
C SER A 34 -11.82 14.21 -6.62
N TRP A 35 -10.89 15.10 -6.94
CA TRP A 35 -9.45 14.83 -6.79
C TRP A 35 -9.07 14.71 -5.31
N GLU A 36 -9.56 15.60 -4.46
CA GLU A 36 -9.37 15.53 -3.01
C GLU A 36 -9.77 14.16 -2.44
N GLN A 37 -10.96 13.66 -2.81
CA GLN A 37 -11.44 12.34 -2.36
C GLN A 37 -10.52 11.21 -2.82
N LYS A 38 -10.07 11.23 -4.08
CA LYS A 38 -9.16 10.19 -4.62
C LYS A 38 -7.82 10.17 -3.89
N PHE A 39 -7.22 11.35 -3.64
CA PHE A 39 -5.96 11.45 -2.93
C PHE A 39 -6.11 11.05 -1.45
N ASN A 40 -7.15 11.56 -0.77
CA ASN A 40 -7.41 11.24 0.64
C ASN A 40 -7.69 9.74 0.86
N PHE A 41 -8.42 9.09 -0.06
CA PHE A 41 -8.63 7.65 -0.01
C PHE A 41 -7.31 6.88 -0.02
N LEU A 42 -6.38 7.24 -0.91
CA LEU A 42 -5.06 6.62 -0.95
C LEU A 42 -4.16 7.07 0.20
N PHE A 43 -4.38 8.24 0.81
CA PHE A 43 -3.65 8.67 2.01
C PHE A 43 -4.04 7.87 3.25
N ASP A 44 -5.31 7.48 3.36
CA ASP A 44 -5.84 6.73 4.50
C ASP A 44 -5.60 5.21 4.41
N GLU A 45 -5.30 4.68 3.21
CA GLU A 45 -4.97 3.25 3.02
C GLU A 45 -3.73 2.82 3.84
N CYS A 46 -3.98 2.29 5.03
CA CYS A 46 -2.99 1.59 5.84
C CYS A 46 -2.81 0.18 5.26
N GLY A 47 -1.59 -0.23 4.90
CA GLY A 47 -1.28 -1.52 4.26
C GLY A 47 -1.67 -2.81 5.02
N CYS A 48 -2.47 -2.70 6.09
CA CYS A 48 -3.06 -3.78 6.87
C CYS A 48 -3.94 -4.71 6.01
N ALA A 49 -4.76 -4.15 5.11
CA ALA A 49 -5.59 -4.95 4.20
C ALA A 49 -4.73 -5.81 3.25
N SER A 50 -3.62 -5.24 2.75
CA SER A 50 -2.66 -5.96 1.91
C SER A 50 -1.92 -7.05 2.68
N GLY A 51 -1.50 -6.79 3.93
CA GLY A 51 -0.89 -7.81 4.79
C GLY A 51 -1.79 -9.02 5.03
N ARG A 52 -3.09 -8.82 5.29
CA ARG A 52 -4.06 -9.90 5.47
C ARG A 52 -4.22 -10.75 4.20
N LYS A 53 -4.34 -10.10 3.04
CA LYS A 53 -4.43 -10.80 1.74
C LYS A 53 -3.17 -11.57 1.45
N PHE A 54 -2.00 -10.99 1.71
CA PHE A 54 -0.71 -11.64 1.46
C PHE A 54 -0.56 -12.92 2.30
N ILE A 55 -0.85 -12.87 3.61
CA ILE A 55 -0.85 -14.06 4.48
C ILE A 55 -1.82 -15.12 3.96
N LEU A 56 -3.05 -14.73 3.59
CA LEU A 56 -4.06 -15.65 3.08
C LEU A 56 -3.57 -16.42 1.85
N TYR A 57 -2.94 -15.73 0.89
CA TYR A 57 -2.43 -16.36 -0.33
C TYR A 57 -1.10 -17.10 -0.13
N SER A 58 -0.25 -16.66 0.80
CA SER A 58 1.03 -17.33 1.08
C SER A 58 0.89 -18.55 1.99
N SER A 59 -0.18 -18.65 2.79
CA SER A 59 -0.36 -19.74 3.76
C SER A 59 -0.41 -21.14 3.14
N PRO A 60 -1.14 -21.41 2.05
CA PRO A 60 -1.14 -22.72 1.41
C PRO A 60 0.27 -23.14 0.96
N LEU A 61 1.02 -22.20 0.40
CA LEU A 61 2.38 -22.44 -0.07
C LEU A 61 3.34 -22.71 1.09
N LEU A 62 3.22 -21.97 2.19
CA LEU A 62 3.96 -22.23 3.42
C LEU A 62 3.67 -23.62 4.01
N ILE A 63 2.41 -24.04 4.00
CA ILE A 63 2.02 -25.37 4.49
C ILE A 63 2.68 -26.47 3.67
N ILE A 64 2.67 -26.36 2.32
CA ILE A 64 3.32 -27.32 1.43
C ILE A 64 4.83 -27.40 1.72
N VAL A 65 5.50 -26.25 1.84
CA VAL A 65 6.94 -26.20 2.14
C VAL A 65 7.27 -26.88 3.47
N LEU A 66 6.46 -26.66 4.51
CA LEU A 66 6.66 -27.29 5.82
C LEU A 66 6.41 -28.80 5.80
N ILE A 67 5.45 -29.28 5.00
CA ILE A 67 5.23 -30.73 4.81
C ILE A 67 6.45 -31.37 4.16
N ILE A 68 7.01 -30.74 3.13
CA ILE A 68 8.22 -31.22 2.47
C ILE A 68 9.40 -31.24 3.44
N LEU A 69 9.65 -30.13 4.14
CA LEU A 69 10.73 -30.01 5.13
C LEU A 69 10.65 -31.09 6.20
N LYS A 70 9.46 -31.31 6.77
CA LYS A 70 9.25 -32.38 7.76
C LYS A 70 9.59 -33.78 7.20
N ASN A 71 9.34 -34.01 5.92
CA ASN A 71 9.56 -35.31 5.29
C ASN A 71 11.00 -35.51 4.80
N THR A 72 11.77 -34.43 4.65
CA THR A 72 13.16 -34.47 4.17
C THR A 72 14.20 -34.22 5.27
N THR A 73 13.78 -33.83 6.47
CA THR A 73 14.68 -33.49 7.58
C THR A 73 14.16 -34.05 8.92
N ASP A 74 15.08 -34.35 9.85
CA ASP A 74 14.78 -34.77 11.23
C ASP A 74 14.36 -33.59 12.14
N LEU A 75 13.67 -32.59 11.58
CA LEU A 75 13.20 -31.47 12.38
C LEU A 75 12.12 -31.93 13.38
N SER A 76 12.33 -31.60 14.65
CA SER A 76 11.33 -31.82 15.69
C SER A 76 10.03 -31.04 15.38
N ARG A 77 8.89 -31.57 15.84
CA ARG A 77 7.58 -30.88 15.70
C ARG A 77 7.63 -29.44 16.23
N THR A 78 8.35 -29.20 17.33
CA THR A 78 8.50 -27.88 17.94
C THR A 78 9.24 -26.91 17.02
N MET A 79 10.29 -27.35 16.32
CA MET A 79 11.00 -26.52 15.35
C MET A 79 10.15 -26.18 14.13
N ILE A 80 9.37 -27.13 13.62
CA ILE A 80 8.44 -26.90 12.50
C ILE A 80 7.39 -25.85 12.88
N LEU A 81 6.83 -25.96 14.09
CA LEU A 81 5.85 -25.00 14.58
C LEU A 81 6.46 -23.59 14.72
N GLY A 82 7.68 -23.51 15.26
CA GLY A 82 8.43 -22.26 15.36
C GLY A 82 8.71 -21.62 14.00
N LEU A 83 9.13 -22.41 13.01
CA LEU A 83 9.34 -21.96 11.63
C LEU A 83 8.06 -21.47 10.98
N PHE A 84 6.92 -22.15 11.22
CA PHE A 84 5.63 -21.70 10.70
C PHE A 84 5.25 -20.34 11.26
N VAL A 85 5.31 -20.16 12.58
CA VAL A 85 4.99 -18.90 13.23
C VAL A 85 5.92 -17.79 12.73
N ALA A 86 7.23 -18.02 12.69
CA ALA A 86 8.20 -17.06 12.17
C ALA A 86 7.90 -16.67 10.72
N SER A 87 7.54 -17.64 9.88
CA SER A 87 7.21 -17.40 8.47
C SER A 87 5.93 -16.59 8.30
N VAL A 88 4.91 -16.81 9.13
CA VAL A 88 3.67 -16.00 9.13
C VAL A 88 3.97 -14.55 9.52
N PHE A 89 4.82 -14.34 10.53
CA PHE A 89 5.27 -12.99 10.91
C PHE A 89 6.03 -12.31 9.78
N LEU A 90 6.98 -13.01 9.16
CA LEU A 90 7.76 -12.49 8.02
C LEU A 90 6.85 -12.20 6.81
N ALA A 91 5.90 -13.07 6.49
CA ALA A 91 4.93 -12.87 5.42
C ALA A 91 4.03 -11.64 5.70
N GLY A 92 3.58 -11.45 6.94
CA GLY A 92 2.82 -10.28 7.34
C GLY A 92 3.62 -8.98 7.20
N ALA A 93 4.90 -8.99 7.59
CA ALA A 93 5.80 -7.85 7.41
C ALA A 93 6.06 -7.56 5.93
N ALA A 94 6.37 -8.59 5.13
CA ALA A 94 6.56 -8.47 3.69
C ALA A 94 5.31 -7.92 2.99
N GLY A 95 4.12 -8.40 3.36
CA GLY A 95 2.84 -7.92 2.84
C GLY A 95 2.60 -6.43 3.13
N LYS A 96 3.02 -5.92 4.30
CA LYS A 96 2.97 -4.48 4.61
C LYS A 96 3.92 -3.69 3.71
N VAL A 97 5.16 -4.16 3.51
CA VAL A 97 6.15 -3.50 2.64
C VAL A 97 5.64 -3.44 1.19
N ILE A 98 5.16 -4.56 0.66
CA ILE A 98 4.59 -4.63 -0.70
C ILE A 98 3.36 -3.72 -0.81
N GLY A 99 2.49 -3.70 0.20
CA GLY A 99 1.34 -2.80 0.25
C GLY A 99 1.74 -1.31 0.20
N LEU A 100 2.80 -0.93 0.92
CA LEU A 100 3.33 0.43 0.88
C LEU A 100 3.90 0.79 -0.50
N ILE A 101 4.58 -0.14 -1.17
CA ILE A 101 5.12 0.06 -2.52
C ILE A 101 3.98 0.22 -3.53
N GLN A 102 2.97 -0.67 -3.48
CA GLN A 102 1.79 -0.57 -4.35
C GLN A 102 1.06 0.76 -4.16
N ARG A 103 0.89 1.20 -2.91
CA ARG A 103 0.30 2.50 -2.60
C ARG A 103 1.10 3.64 -3.21
N LYS A 104 2.44 3.63 -3.05
CA LYS A 104 3.32 4.64 -3.66
C LYS A 104 3.13 4.70 -5.19
N ASN A 105 3.11 3.55 -5.85
CA ASN A 105 2.91 3.48 -7.30
C ASN A 105 1.53 3.99 -7.72
N LYS A 106 0.46 3.66 -6.97
CA LYS A 106 -0.89 4.19 -7.22
C LYS A 106 -0.94 5.71 -7.06
N LEU A 107 -0.31 6.25 -6.01
CA LEU A 107 -0.26 7.68 -5.74
C LEU A 107 0.51 8.43 -6.84
N GLN A 108 1.61 7.85 -7.34
CA GLN A 108 2.38 8.40 -8.47
C GLN A 108 1.55 8.40 -9.75
N ARG A 109 0.86 7.30 -10.08
CA ARG A 109 -0.05 7.27 -11.23
C ARG A 109 -1.15 8.32 -11.12
N LEU A 110 -1.74 8.48 -9.93
CA LEU A 110 -2.78 9.48 -9.69
C LEU A 110 -2.22 10.91 -9.86
N MET A 111 -0.97 11.16 -9.47
CA MET A 111 -0.28 12.42 -9.72
C MET A 111 -0.07 12.66 -11.22
N ASP A 112 0.35 11.65 -11.98
CA ASP A 112 0.56 11.77 -13.42
C ASP A 112 -0.77 12.05 -14.16
N GLU A 113 -1.85 11.38 -13.76
CA GLU A 113 -3.21 11.65 -14.24
C GLU A 113 -3.65 13.09 -13.93
N PHE A 114 -3.39 13.56 -12.70
CA PHE A 114 -3.71 14.92 -12.28
C PHE A 114 -2.93 15.98 -13.07
N ARG A 115 -1.62 15.77 -13.27
CA ARG A 115 -0.77 16.65 -14.09
C ARG A 115 -1.25 16.72 -15.53
N THR A 116 -1.64 15.57 -16.10
CA THR A 116 -2.19 15.51 -17.47
C THR A 116 -3.50 16.26 -17.57
N ASN A 117 -4.38 16.15 -16.57
CA ASN A 117 -5.65 16.88 -16.53
C ASN A 117 -5.43 18.40 -16.49
N LEU A 118 -4.48 18.87 -15.68
CA LEU A 118 -4.14 20.29 -15.59
C LEU A 118 -3.52 20.86 -16.88
N ASN A 119 -2.70 20.10 -17.59
CA ASN A 119 -2.07 20.56 -18.85
C ASN A 119 -3.03 20.60 -20.04
N ASN A 120 -4.15 19.88 -19.97
CA ASN A 120 -5.18 19.84 -21.01
C ASN A 120 -6.28 20.90 -20.83
N LYS A 121 -6.12 21.81 -19.87
CA LYS A 121 -7.00 22.93 -19.58
C LYS A 121 -6.26 24.26 -19.77
#